data_AF-A0A7C9JDH0-F1
#
_entry.id   AF-A0A7C9JDH0-F1
#
_cell.length_a   1.000
_cell.length_b   1.000
_cell.length_c   1.000
_cell.angle_alpha   90.00
_cell.angle_beta   90.00
_cell.angle_gamma   90.00
#
_symmetry.space_group_name_H-M   'P 1'
#
loop_
_entity.id
_entity.type
_entity.pdbx_description
1 polymer ?
#
loop_
_entity_poly.entity_id
_entity_poly.type
_entity_poly.pdbx_seq_one_letter_code
_entity_poly.pdbx_strand_id
1 'polypeptide(L)'
;QEAQRRAQEEAERQAAAEAARLEAERRAAAEAERAAQEEADRKAQEEGGNEPADETEEGNGSDAEIPDAPVDSTGPSEETPDDTVGGPGSDGADWSTDKEAFVSTWAPRIDAFMAGSPMAGTGTIFAEAAWDYGVDPRFSPAIANTESSRGAACFLPYNAWGWGSASWGSWDEAIRAHVAGLAAGYGYTITEAGAQKYCPPNWQEWYNRTSAAMALI
;
A
#
# COMPACT_ATOMS: atom_id res chain seq x y z
N GLN A 1 -46.05 -24.28 -12.64
CA GLN A 1 -45.53 -22.91 -12.43
C GLN A 1 -45.41 -22.58 -10.93
N GLU A 2 -46.43 -22.78 -10.10
CA GLU A 2 -46.37 -22.44 -8.67
C GLU A 2 -45.32 -23.25 -7.86
N ALA A 3 -45.19 -24.55 -8.13
CA ALA A 3 -44.20 -25.40 -7.46
C ALA A 3 -42.74 -25.03 -7.80
N GLN A 4 -42.48 -24.62 -9.06
CA GLN A 4 -41.15 -24.12 -9.46
C GLN A 4 -40.82 -22.80 -8.78
N ARG A 5 -41.80 -21.89 -8.65
CA ARG A 5 -41.60 -20.61 -7.98
C ARG A 5 -41.28 -20.80 -6.48
N ARG A 6 -41.98 -21.71 -5.79
CA ARG A 6 -41.67 -22.04 -4.38
C ARG A 6 -40.28 -22.65 -4.21
N ALA A 7 -39.88 -23.56 -5.10
CA ALA A 7 -38.55 -24.15 -5.05
C ALA A 7 -37.45 -23.10 -5.28
N GLN A 8 -37.71 -22.11 -6.13
CA GLN A 8 -36.77 -21.02 -6.41
C GLN A 8 -36.65 -20.05 -5.23
N GLU A 9 -37.76 -19.68 -4.59
CA GLU A 9 -37.76 -18.86 -3.37
C GLU A 9 -37.07 -19.57 -2.19
N GLU A 10 -37.21 -20.89 -2.07
CA GLU A 10 -36.51 -21.67 -1.03
C GLU A 10 -34.99 -21.75 -1.28
N ALA A 11 -34.58 -21.94 -2.54
CA ALA A 11 -33.18 -21.91 -2.94
C ALA A 11 -32.54 -20.54 -2.71
N GLU A 12 -33.23 -19.44 -3.04
CA GLU A 12 -32.76 -18.08 -2.76
C GLU A 12 -32.64 -17.83 -1.25
N ARG A 13 -33.58 -18.34 -0.46
CA ARG A 13 -33.52 -18.21 1.01
C ARG A 13 -32.36 -18.99 1.62
N GLN A 14 -32.05 -20.17 1.09
CA GLN A 14 -30.88 -20.95 1.48
C GLN A 14 -29.58 -20.25 1.09
N ALA A 15 -29.48 -19.74 -0.14
CA ALA A 15 -28.33 -18.98 -0.61
C ALA A 15 -28.10 -17.70 0.22
N ALA A 16 -29.17 -16.97 0.55
CA ALA A 16 -29.08 -15.79 1.40
C ALA A 16 -28.65 -16.14 2.83
N ALA A 17 -29.12 -17.26 3.38
CA ALA A 17 -28.71 -17.72 4.70
C ALA A 17 -27.23 -18.15 4.72
N GLU A 18 -26.75 -18.81 3.66
CA GLU A 18 -25.35 -19.21 3.52
C GLU A 18 -24.44 -17.99 3.37
N ALA A 19 -24.83 -17.02 2.54
CA ALA A 19 -24.12 -15.75 2.40
C ALA A 19 -24.01 -14.99 3.74
N ALA A 20 -25.11 -14.93 4.50
CA ALA A 20 -25.12 -14.29 5.82
C ALA A 20 -24.22 -15.01 6.83
N ARG A 21 -24.15 -16.35 6.79
CA ARG A 21 -23.23 -17.12 7.64
C ARG A 21 -21.77 -16.87 7.27
N LEU A 22 -21.46 -16.84 5.98
CA LEU A 22 -20.11 -16.56 5.49
C LEU A 22 -19.68 -15.14 5.89
N GLU A 23 -20.58 -14.17 5.81
CA GLU A 23 -20.32 -12.80 6.25
C GLU A 23 -20.10 -12.70 7.76
N ALA A 24 -20.90 -13.40 8.56
CA ALA A 24 -20.74 -13.45 10.01
C ALA A 24 -19.40 -14.10 10.42
N GLU A 25 -19.01 -15.19 9.74
CA GLU A 25 -17.70 -15.83 9.95
C GLU A 25 -16.55 -14.91 9.57
N ARG A 26 -16.68 -14.16 8.47
CA ARG A 26 -15.71 -13.12 8.08
C ARG A 26 -15.57 -12.00 9.10
N ARG A 27 -16.70 -11.52 9.65
CA ARG A 27 -16.69 -10.50 10.70
C ARG A 27 -16.00 -11.02 11.97
N ALA A 28 -16.28 -12.25 12.36
CA ALA A 28 -15.62 -12.89 13.50
C ALA A 28 -14.11 -13.06 13.27
N ALA A 29 -13.69 -13.44 12.07
CA ALA A 29 -12.27 -13.56 11.72
C ALA A 29 -11.55 -12.20 11.76
N ALA A 30 -12.16 -11.14 11.20
CA ALA A 30 -11.59 -9.79 11.24
C ALA A 30 -11.51 -9.23 12.67
N GLU A 31 -12.49 -9.51 13.51
CA GLU A 31 -12.48 -9.13 14.93
C GLU A 31 -11.39 -9.88 15.71
N ALA A 32 -11.20 -11.18 15.42
CA ALA A 32 -10.12 -11.96 16.00
C ALA A 32 -8.72 -11.46 15.58
N GLU A 33 -8.56 -11.07 14.31
CA GLU A 33 -7.31 -10.49 13.80
C GLU A 33 -7.03 -9.11 14.44
N ARG A 34 -8.06 -8.27 14.60
CA ARG A 34 -7.97 -6.99 15.33
C ARG A 34 -7.55 -7.19 16.78
N ALA A 35 -8.14 -8.17 17.48
CA ALA A 35 -7.78 -8.49 18.85
C ALA A 35 -6.34 -9.02 18.98
N ALA A 36 -5.90 -9.85 18.02
CA ALA A 36 -4.54 -10.36 17.99
C ALA A 36 -3.51 -9.24 17.77
N GLN A 37 -3.82 -8.26 16.90
CA GLN A 37 -2.97 -7.09 16.69
C GLN A 37 -2.88 -6.21 17.94
N GLU A 38 -4.01 -5.90 18.58
CA GLU A 38 -4.01 -5.13 19.84
C GLU A 38 -3.20 -5.82 20.96
N GLU A 39 -3.24 -7.16 21.03
CA GLU A 39 -2.42 -7.92 21.98
C GLU A 39 -0.92 -7.87 21.64
N ALA A 40 -0.57 -7.94 20.35
CA ALA A 40 0.82 -7.81 19.90
C ALA A 40 1.38 -6.41 20.19
N ASP A 41 0.60 -5.36 19.93
CA ASP A 41 0.97 -3.97 20.21
C ASP A 41 1.16 -3.74 21.72
N ARG A 42 0.28 -4.31 22.56
CA ARG A 42 0.43 -4.25 24.02
C ARG A 42 1.70 -4.92 24.50
N LYS A 43 2.04 -6.12 23.99
CA LYS A 43 3.28 -6.81 24.34
C LYS A 43 4.52 -6.02 23.91
N ALA A 44 4.50 -5.42 22.72
CA ALA A 44 5.60 -4.57 22.25
C ALA A 44 5.80 -3.32 23.13
N GLN A 45 4.72 -2.71 23.63
CA GLN A 45 4.81 -1.58 24.58
C GLN A 45 5.32 -2.01 25.96
N GLU A 46 4.95 -3.20 26.43
CA GLU A 46 5.44 -3.75 27.71
C GLU A 46 6.93 -4.14 27.63
N GLU A 47 7.41 -4.62 26.47
CA GLU A 47 8.82 -5.00 26.25
C GLU A 47 9.74 -3.81 25.90
N GLY A 48 9.20 -2.70 25.41
CA GLY A 48 9.94 -1.45 25.09
C GLY A 48 10.11 -0.47 26.26
N GLY A 49 9.54 -0.76 27.44
CA GLY A 49 9.51 0.14 28.59
C GLY A 49 10.72 0.05 29.51
N ASN A 50 11.95 0.29 29.02
CA ASN A 50 13.08 0.62 29.90
C ASN A 50 14.22 1.37 29.16
N GLU A 51 14.02 2.63 28.82
CA GLU A 51 15.10 3.65 28.80
C GLU A 51 14.53 5.00 29.28
N PRO A 52 15.20 5.70 30.21
CA PRO A 52 14.69 6.92 30.81
C PRO A 52 14.93 8.14 29.93
N ALA A 53 14.02 9.10 30.08
CA ALA A 53 14.11 10.46 29.58
C ALA A 53 15.40 11.16 30.05
N ASP A 54 16.04 11.89 29.13
CA ASP A 54 16.99 12.95 29.46
C ASP A 54 16.40 14.27 28.96
N GLU A 55 16.05 15.13 29.91
CA GLU A 55 15.59 16.49 29.70
C GLU A 55 16.79 17.46 29.81
N THR A 56 16.80 18.48 28.93
CA THR A 56 17.33 19.86 29.14
C THR A 56 18.87 20.06 29.10
N GLU A 57 19.49 21.09 28.49
CA GLU A 57 19.09 22.49 28.19
C GLU A 57 19.81 23.12 26.97
N GLU A 58 19.06 24.02 26.33
CA GLU A 58 19.33 25.37 25.78
C GLU A 58 20.70 25.84 25.20
N GLY A 59 20.59 26.55 24.07
CA GLY A 59 21.58 27.50 23.56
C GLY A 59 21.06 28.29 22.35
N ASN A 60 20.42 29.44 22.64
CA ASN A 60 19.74 30.38 21.73
C ASN A 60 20.65 31.22 20.80
N GLY A 61 20.06 31.72 19.69
CA GLY A 61 20.54 32.84 18.86
C GLY A 61 21.06 32.41 17.47
N SER A 62 20.87 33.11 16.35
CA SER A 62 20.10 34.29 15.94
C SER A 62 20.50 34.55 14.48
N ASP A 63 19.55 35.04 13.69
CA ASP A 63 19.76 35.98 12.56
C ASP A 63 20.30 35.48 11.20
N ALA A 64 19.81 36.21 10.19
CA ALA A 64 19.97 36.21 8.74
C ALA A 64 21.22 35.58 8.07
N GLU A 65 21.03 34.94 6.91
CA GLU A 65 21.34 35.53 5.60
C GLU A 65 21.09 34.55 4.44
N ILE A 66 20.37 35.03 3.42
CA ILE A 66 20.34 34.48 2.07
C ILE A 66 21.59 35.03 1.34
N PRO A 67 22.34 34.19 0.63
CA PRO A 67 23.01 34.65 -0.60
C PRO A 67 22.59 33.72 -1.76
N ASP A 68 21.81 34.21 -2.71
CA ASP A 68 22.23 34.92 -3.92
C ASP A 68 23.14 34.09 -4.83
N ALA A 69 22.64 33.86 -6.03
CA ALA A 69 23.26 33.09 -7.09
C ALA A 69 24.45 33.84 -7.70
N PRO A 70 25.24 33.15 -8.52
CA PRO A 70 25.50 33.76 -9.82
C PRO A 70 25.20 32.79 -10.97
N VAL A 71 24.49 33.34 -11.95
CA VAL A 71 24.41 32.83 -13.31
C VAL A 71 25.74 33.06 -14.00
N ASP A 72 26.28 32.05 -14.68
CA ASP A 72 27.12 32.27 -15.85
C ASP A 72 26.87 31.14 -16.86
N SER A 73 26.75 31.52 -18.12
CA SER A 73 26.28 30.68 -19.22
C SER A 73 27.28 30.78 -20.36
N THR A 74 28.00 29.69 -20.64
CA THR A 74 28.72 29.47 -21.90
C THR A 74 28.66 27.98 -22.26
N GLY A 75 27.85 27.60 -23.27
CA GLY A 75 27.87 26.27 -23.89
C GLY A 75 28.93 26.17 -25.01
N PRO A 76 28.81 25.27 -26.01
CA PRO A 76 28.04 24.01 -26.09
C PRO A 76 28.96 22.80 -26.47
N SER A 77 28.53 21.56 -26.24
CA SER A 77 29.02 20.39 -27.01
C SER A 77 28.12 19.17 -26.81
N GLU A 78 27.84 18.50 -27.93
CA GLU A 78 26.92 17.39 -28.12
C GLU A 78 27.42 16.04 -27.53
N GLU A 79 26.45 15.11 -27.42
CA GLU A 79 26.54 13.65 -27.26
C GLU A 79 26.84 13.09 -25.85
N THR A 80 25.79 12.62 -25.16
CA THR A 80 25.37 11.20 -25.06
C THR A 80 24.04 11.12 -24.29
N PRO A 81 23.12 10.19 -24.60
CA PRO A 81 21.98 9.91 -23.72
C PRO A 81 22.53 9.19 -22.49
N ASP A 82 22.67 9.93 -21.40
CA ASP A 82 23.01 9.37 -20.10
C ASP A 82 21.77 8.65 -19.56
N ASP A 83 21.71 7.34 -19.81
CA ASP A 83 20.92 6.38 -19.03
C ASP A 83 21.51 6.32 -17.61
N THR A 84 21.42 7.42 -16.87
CA THR A 84 21.60 7.40 -15.43
C THR A 84 20.32 6.86 -14.83
N VAL A 85 20.20 5.52 -14.83
CA VAL A 85 19.41 4.80 -13.84
C VAL A 85 19.82 5.36 -12.48
N GLY A 86 18.94 6.18 -11.90
CA GLY A 86 19.14 6.73 -10.57
C GLY A 86 19.44 5.59 -9.61
N GLY A 87 20.48 5.75 -8.80
CA GLY A 87 20.82 4.81 -7.74
C GLY A 87 19.61 4.52 -6.83
N PRO A 88 19.65 3.42 -6.05
CA PRO A 88 18.49 2.90 -5.33
C PRO A 88 17.83 4.02 -4.52
N GLY A 89 16.56 4.28 -4.81
CA GLY A 89 15.76 5.25 -4.09
C GLY A 89 15.68 4.89 -2.61
N SER A 90 15.23 5.86 -1.81
CA SER A 90 14.94 5.67 -0.38
C SER A 90 13.77 4.70 -0.11
N ASP A 91 13.30 3.99 -1.13
CA ASP A 91 12.24 2.99 -1.09
C ASP A 91 12.76 1.59 -0.75
N GLY A 92 14.08 1.42 -0.54
CA GLY A 92 14.66 0.15 -0.11
C GLY A 92 14.54 -0.99 -1.13
N ALA A 93 14.13 -0.70 -2.37
CA ALA A 93 14.13 -1.65 -3.47
C ALA A 93 15.42 -1.51 -4.30
N ASP A 94 16.00 -2.66 -4.69
CA ASP A 94 17.22 -2.68 -5.49
C ASP A 94 16.89 -2.58 -6.99
N TRP A 95 16.90 -1.35 -7.49
CA TRP A 95 16.66 -1.00 -8.89
C TRP A 95 17.87 -1.22 -9.81
N SER A 96 19.02 -1.65 -9.27
CA SER A 96 20.23 -1.88 -10.07
C SER A 96 20.26 -3.25 -10.78
N THR A 97 19.27 -4.10 -10.48
CA THR A 97 19.08 -5.42 -11.07
C THR A 97 18.26 -5.35 -12.37
N ASP A 98 18.11 -6.46 -13.08
CA ASP A 98 17.15 -6.53 -14.19
C ASP A 98 15.72 -6.82 -13.67
N LYS A 99 14.72 -6.59 -14.54
CA LYS A 99 13.30 -6.77 -14.21
C LYS A 99 13.00 -8.18 -13.71
N GLU A 100 13.62 -9.22 -14.29
CA GLU A 100 13.34 -10.60 -13.92
C GLU A 100 13.81 -10.89 -12.50
N ALA A 101 15.02 -10.43 -12.15
CA ALA A 101 15.58 -10.53 -10.80
C ALA A 101 14.77 -9.72 -9.77
N PHE A 102 14.34 -8.49 -10.14
CA PHE A 102 13.47 -7.67 -9.31
C PHE A 102 12.14 -8.39 -9.02
N VAL A 103 11.46 -8.87 -10.06
CA VAL A 103 10.18 -9.58 -9.93
C VAL A 103 10.36 -10.87 -9.12
N SER A 104 11.42 -11.65 -9.37
CA SER A 104 11.71 -12.86 -8.60
C SER A 104 11.96 -12.59 -7.11
N THR A 105 12.42 -11.39 -6.75
CA THR A 105 12.64 -10.99 -5.36
C THR A 105 11.34 -10.58 -4.68
N TRP A 106 10.51 -9.79 -5.36
CA TRP A 106 9.34 -9.15 -4.76
C TRP A 106 8.05 -9.94 -4.87
N ALA A 107 7.82 -10.64 -5.98
CA ALA A 107 6.60 -11.41 -6.20
C ALA A 107 6.29 -12.40 -5.05
N PRO A 108 7.22 -13.27 -4.58
CA PRO A 108 6.90 -14.20 -3.51
C PRO A 108 6.65 -13.53 -2.15
N ARG A 109 7.26 -12.36 -1.88
CA ARG A 109 7.02 -11.60 -0.63
C ARG A 109 5.62 -11.01 -0.63
N ILE A 110 5.24 -10.40 -1.75
CA ILE A 110 3.90 -9.84 -1.93
C ILE A 110 2.84 -10.95 -1.94
N ASP A 111 3.11 -12.09 -2.57
CA ASP A 111 2.19 -13.24 -2.52
C ASP A 111 2.01 -13.78 -1.10
N ALA A 112 3.07 -13.85 -0.30
CA ALA A 112 2.97 -14.22 1.10
C ALA A 112 2.10 -13.22 1.87
N PHE A 113 2.28 -11.92 1.63
CA PHE A 113 1.47 -10.86 2.24
C PHE A 113 -0.01 -10.90 1.79
N MET A 114 -0.27 -11.28 0.53
CA MET A 114 -1.61 -11.37 -0.04
C MET A 114 -2.33 -12.70 0.27
N ALA A 115 -1.63 -13.68 0.86
CA ALA A 115 -2.17 -15.00 1.12
C ALA A 115 -3.46 -14.95 1.97
N GLY A 116 -4.44 -15.77 1.59
CA GLY A 116 -5.74 -15.85 2.28
C GLY A 116 -6.71 -14.69 1.96
N SER A 117 -6.33 -13.76 1.08
CA SER A 117 -7.19 -12.65 0.64
C SER A 117 -7.76 -12.86 -0.76
N PRO A 118 -8.76 -12.07 -1.19
CA PRO A 118 -9.21 -12.03 -2.58
C PRO A 118 -8.11 -11.66 -3.59
N MET A 119 -7.02 -11.05 -3.14
CA MET A 119 -5.86 -10.67 -3.95
C MET A 119 -4.72 -11.71 -3.89
N ALA A 120 -4.93 -12.90 -3.33
CA ALA A 120 -3.91 -13.96 -3.32
C ALA A 120 -3.43 -14.31 -4.74
N GLY A 121 -2.12 -14.49 -4.92
CA GLY A 121 -1.50 -14.82 -6.21
C GLY A 121 -1.24 -13.62 -7.12
N THR A 122 -1.37 -12.39 -6.62
CA THR A 122 -1.13 -11.15 -7.39
C THR A 122 0.28 -10.59 -7.27
N GLY A 123 1.18 -11.26 -6.55
CA GLY A 123 2.53 -10.76 -6.26
C GLY A 123 3.36 -10.45 -7.50
N THR A 124 3.27 -11.29 -8.53
CA THR A 124 3.96 -11.03 -9.82
C THR A 124 3.43 -9.76 -10.48
N ILE A 125 2.11 -9.54 -10.49
CA ILE A 125 1.48 -8.37 -11.10
C ILE A 125 1.93 -7.09 -10.38
N PHE A 126 1.95 -7.10 -9.05
CA PHE A 126 2.44 -5.97 -8.27
C PHE A 126 3.90 -5.67 -8.53
N ALA A 127 4.76 -6.70 -8.54
CA ALA A 127 6.19 -6.51 -8.78
C ALA A 127 6.48 -6.01 -10.19
N GLU A 128 5.78 -6.51 -11.20
CA GLU A 128 5.89 -6.00 -12.57
C GLU A 128 5.42 -4.54 -12.68
N ALA A 129 4.27 -4.21 -12.09
CA ALA A 129 3.75 -2.84 -12.11
C ALA A 129 4.68 -1.87 -11.36
N ALA A 130 5.20 -2.28 -10.21
CA ALA A 130 6.20 -1.54 -9.45
C ALA A 130 7.42 -1.24 -10.31
N TRP A 131 7.95 -2.25 -11.00
CA TRP A 131 9.06 -2.09 -11.94
C TRP A 131 8.73 -1.09 -13.06
N ASP A 132 7.58 -1.26 -13.72
CA ASP A 132 7.20 -0.48 -14.89
C ASP A 132 6.95 1.01 -14.59
N TYR A 133 6.59 1.33 -13.35
CA TYR A 133 6.28 2.71 -12.93
C TYR A 133 7.27 3.30 -11.92
N GLY A 134 8.31 2.56 -11.54
CA GLY A 134 9.33 3.00 -10.58
C GLY A 134 8.78 3.24 -9.17
N VAL A 135 7.75 2.49 -8.75
CA VAL A 135 7.10 2.64 -7.44
C VAL A 135 7.57 1.53 -6.51
N ASP A 136 7.80 1.84 -5.24
CA ASP A 136 8.11 0.89 -4.18
C ASP A 136 7.14 -0.31 -4.25
N PRO A 137 7.65 -1.53 -4.44
CA PRO A 137 6.81 -2.71 -4.66
C PRO A 137 5.91 -3.04 -3.47
N ARG A 138 6.19 -2.49 -2.29
CA ARG A 138 5.40 -2.71 -1.06
C ARG A 138 4.26 -1.70 -0.92
N PHE A 139 4.38 -0.53 -1.56
CA PHE A 139 3.48 0.60 -1.29
C PHE A 139 2.04 0.32 -1.70
N SER A 140 1.82 -0.09 -2.96
CA SER A 140 0.46 -0.40 -3.44
C SER A 140 -0.17 -1.62 -2.73
N PRO A 141 0.57 -2.73 -2.47
CA PRO A 141 0.08 -3.82 -1.62
C PRO A 141 -0.32 -3.37 -0.20
N ALA A 142 0.50 -2.54 0.44
CA ALA A 142 0.23 -2.04 1.79
C ALA A 142 -1.02 -1.18 1.85
N ILE A 143 -1.23 -0.29 0.86
CA ILE A 143 -2.47 0.50 0.79
C ILE A 143 -3.68 -0.43 0.62
N ALA A 144 -3.61 -1.45 -0.25
CA ALA A 144 -4.70 -2.41 -0.41
C ALA A 144 -5.06 -3.12 0.91
N ASN A 145 -4.07 -3.40 1.76
CA ASN A 145 -4.30 -3.89 3.11
C ASN A 145 -4.99 -2.86 4.01
N THR A 146 -4.48 -1.63 4.06
CA THR A 146 -5.03 -0.54 4.88
C THR A 146 -6.48 -0.21 4.53
N GLU A 147 -6.80 -0.18 3.24
CA GLU A 147 -8.09 0.31 2.70
C GLU A 147 -9.17 -0.76 2.63
N SER A 148 -8.82 -2.01 2.35
CA SER A 148 -9.81 -3.06 2.08
C SER A 148 -9.47 -4.44 2.63
N SER A 149 -8.46 -4.53 3.50
CA SER A 149 -7.93 -5.82 3.99
C SER A 149 -7.57 -6.75 2.82
N ARG A 150 -6.75 -6.23 1.89
CA ARG A 150 -6.25 -6.95 0.70
C ARG A 150 -7.39 -7.39 -0.21
N GLY A 151 -8.34 -6.49 -0.45
CA GLY A 151 -9.47 -6.70 -1.37
C GLY A 151 -10.71 -7.36 -0.76
N ALA A 152 -10.71 -7.69 0.54
CA ALA A 152 -11.88 -8.27 1.21
C ALA A 152 -13.07 -7.30 1.32
N ALA A 153 -12.80 -6.00 1.46
CA ALA A 153 -13.80 -4.95 1.66
C ALA A 153 -13.78 -3.91 0.54
N CYS A 154 -13.91 -4.35 -0.72
CA CYS A 154 -14.02 -3.43 -1.85
C CYS A 154 -15.43 -2.84 -1.95
N PHE A 155 -15.54 -1.52 -2.14
CA PHE A 155 -16.83 -0.85 -2.37
C PHE A 155 -17.32 -0.97 -3.84
N LEU A 156 -16.38 -1.15 -4.78
CA LEU A 156 -16.63 -1.43 -6.19
C LEU A 156 -15.76 -2.62 -6.66
N PRO A 157 -16.15 -3.36 -7.71
CA PRO A 157 -15.37 -4.47 -8.24
C PRO A 157 -13.91 -4.10 -8.48
N TYR A 158 -13.02 -4.92 -7.89
CA TYR A 158 -11.56 -4.83 -7.98
C TYR A 158 -10.95 -3.51 -7.47
N ASN A 159 -11.68 -2.75 -6.64
CA ASN A 159 -11.17 -1.51 -6.05
C ASN A 159 -10.71 -1.71 -4.60
N ALA A 160 -9.51 -2.26 -4.43
CA ALA A 160 -8.92 -2.53 -3.13
C ALA A 160 -8.37 -1.29 -2.41
N TRP A 161 -8.29 -0.13 -3.08
CA TRP A 161 -7.61 1.07 -2.57
C TRP A 161 -8.55 2.23 -2.25
N GLY A 162 -9.87 2.06 -2.45
CA GLY A 162 -10.80 3.18 -2.30
C GLY A 162 -10.63 4.25 -3.38
N TRP A 163 -10.11 3.88 -4.56
CA TRP A 163 -9.64 4.85 -5.55
C TRP A 163 -10.81 5.52 -6.29
N GLY A 164 -11.19 6.71 -5.82
CA GLY A 164 -12.24 7.53 -6.43
C GLY A 164 -13.55 6.77 -6.63
N SER A 165 -14.10 6.83 -7.85
CA SER A 165 -15.26 6.03 -8.27
C SER A 165 -14.88 4.90 -9.24
N ALA A 166 -13.62 4.46 -9.21
CA ALA A 166 -13.10 3.49 -10.17
C ALA A 166 -13.63 2.08 -9.91
N SER A 167 -13.78 1.32 -10.98
CA SER A 167 -14.08 -0.11 -10.97
C SER A 167 -13.41 -0.73 -12.19
N TRP A 168 -12.92 -1.95 -12.04
CA TRP A 168 -12.15 -2.65 -13.07
C TRP A 168 -12.72 -4.03 -13.36
N GLY A 169 -12.24 -4.69 -14.42
CA GLY A 169 -12.63 -6.05 -14.76
C GLY A 169 -11.78 -7.14 -14.11
N SER A 170 -10.62 -6.78 -13.56
CA SER A 170 -9.67 -7.75 -12.98
C SER A 170 -8.68 -7.10 -12.00
N TRP A 171 -8.02 -7.92 -11.18
CA TRP A 171 -6.92 -7.47 -10.33
C TRP A 171 -5.71 -6.97 -11.13
N ASP A 172 -5.39 -7.58 -12.27
CA ASP A 172 -4.26 -7.13 -13.10
C ASP A 172 -4.45 -5.68 -13.56
N GLU A 173 -5.61 -5.41 -14.18
CA GLU A 173 -5.98 -4.08 -14.64
C GLU A 173 -5.98 -3.06 -13.50
N ALA A 174 -6.58 -3.42 -12.36
CA ALA A 174 -6.70 -2.53 -11.22
C ALA A 174 -5.35 -2.21 -10.56
N ILE A 175 -4.48 -3.23 -10.39
CA ILE A 175 -3.15 -3.07 -9.80
C ILE A 175 -2.30 -2.14 -10.67
N ARG A 176 -2.22 -2.41 -11.98
CA ARG A 176 -1.42 -1.57 -12.90
C ARG A 176 -1.94 -0.14 -12.94
N ALA A 177 -3.26 0.05 -12.96
CA ALA A 177 -3.87 1.39 -12.94
C ALA A 177 -3.56 2.13 -11.62
N HIS A 178 -3.65 1.46 -10.48
CA HIS A 178 -3.37 2.07 -9.19
C HIS A 178 -1.89 2.45 -9.04
N VAL A 179 -0.96 1.56 -9.37
CA VAL A 179 0.48 1.84 -9.30
C VAL A 179 0.87 3.00 -10.24
N ALA A 180 0.33 3.04 -11.45
CA ALA A 180 0.51 4.18 -12.35
C ALA A 180 -0.02 5.50 -11.76
N GLY A 181 -1.18 5.44 -11.09
CA GLY A 181 -1.78 6.59 -10.40
C GLY A 181 -0.95 7.11 -9.24
N LEU A 182 -0.29 6.23 -8.49
CA LEU A 182 0.65 6.62 -7.43
C LEU A 182 1.84 7.39 -8.02
N ALA A 183 2.51 6.83 -9.04
CA ALA A 183 3.63 7.49 -9.72
C ALA A 183 3.24 8.87 -10.27
N ALA A 184 2.04 9.00 -10.85
CA ALA A 184 1.58 10.24 -11.45
C ALA A 184 1.17 11.33 -10.44
N GLY A 185 0.77 10.96 -9.22
CA GLY A 185 0.05 11.88 -8.34
C GLY A 185 0.48 11.91 -6.88
N TYR A 186 1.15 10.87 -6.38
CA TYR A 186 1.45 10.69 -4.96
C TYR A 186 2.93 10.41 -4.68
N GLY A 187 3.68 10.04 -5.71
CA GLY A 187 5.11 9.74 -5.63
C GLY A 187 5.39 8.24 -5.69
N TYR A 188 6.65 7.89 -5.44
CA TYR A 188 7.18 6.55 -5.66
C TYR A 188 7.21 5.68 -4.39
N THR A 189 7.00 6.26 -3.21
CA THR A 189 6.88 5.51 -1.95
C THR A 189 6.03 6.31 -0.96
N ILE A 190 5.78 5.75 0.22
CA ILE A 190 4.99 6.40 1.25
C ILE A 190 5.70 7.65 1.79
N THR A 191 4.94 8.73 1.95
CA THR A 191 5.39 9.99 2.57
C THR A 191 4.24 10.59 3.37
N GLU A 192 4.54 11.42 4.37
CA GLU A 192 3.51 12.14 5.12
C GLU A 192 2.68 13.07 4.21
N ALA A 193 3.33 13.77 3.27
CA ALA A 193 2.65 14.63 2.30
C ALA A 193 1.73 13.83 1.38
N GLY A 194 2.17 12.64 0.92
CA GLY A 194 1.35 11.71 0.16
C GLY A 194 0.13 11.24 0.96
N ALA A 195 0.32 10.88 2.23
CA ALA A 195 -0.77 10.48 3.12
C ALA A 195 -1.77 11.61 3.39
N GLN A 196 -1.31 12.84 3.59
CA GLN A 196 -2.16 14.03 3.75
C GLN A 196 -3.03 14.29 2.52
N LYS A 197 -2.51 13.99 1.32
CA LYS A 197 -3.27 14.08 0.08
C LYS A 197 -4.24 12.91 -0.08
N TYR A 198 -3.82 11.70 0.27
CA TYR A 198 -4.57 10.46 0.06
C TYR A 198 -5.75 10.32 1.03
N CYS A 199 -5.52 10.54 2.33
CA CYS A 199 -6.52 10.40 3.39
C CYS A 199 -6.52 11.63 4.33
N PRO A 200 -6.91 12.83 3.85
CA PRO A 200 -6.73 14.09 4.59
C PRO A 200 -7.28 14.11 6.03
N PRO A 201 -8.46 13.51 6.34
CA PRO A 201 -9.01 13.58 7.70
C PRO A 201 -8.22 12.77 8.73
N ASN A 202 -7.64 11.62 8.33
CA ASN A 202 -7.01 10.64 9.24
C ASN A 202 -5.61 10.23 8.75
N TRP A 203 -4.92 11.15 8.08
CA TRP A 203 -3.70 10.85 7.32
C TRP A 203 -2.58 10.23 8.16
N GLN A 204 -2.45 10.62 9.43
CA GLN A 204 -1.37 10.15 10.30
C GLN A 204 -1.60 8.69 10.70
N GLU A 205 -2.83 8.33 11.06
CA GLU A 205 -3.18 6.93 11.35
C GLU A 205 -3.01 6.07 10.10
N TRP A 206 -3.47 6.56 8.95
CA TRP A 206 -3.32 5.89 7.67
C TRP A 206 -1.85 5.68 7.30
N TYR A 207 -1.01 6.70 7.48
CA TYR A 207 0.42 6.65 7.22
C TYR A 207 1.10 5.59 8.09
N ASN A 208 0.80 5.59 9.40
CA ASN A 208 1.38 4.63 10.33
C ASN A 208 0.97 3.19 10.00
N ARG A 209 -0.32 2.96 9.72
CA ARG A 209 -0.83 1.62 9.35
C ARG A 209 -0.26 1.12 8.03
N THR A 210 -0.16 2.00 7.04
CA THR A 210 0.40 1.64 5.73
C THR A 210 1.91 1.42 5.81
N SER A 211 2.64 2.25 6.57
CA SER A 211 4.07 2.03 6.85
C SER A 211 4.32 0.69 7.56
N ALA A 212 3.50 0.37 8.57
CA ALA A 212 3.57 -0.90 9.26
C ALA A 212 3.29 -2.08 8.33
N ALA A 213 2.29 -1.95 7.44
CA ALA A 213 2.01 -2.96 6.43
C ALA A 213 3.16 -3.12 5.42
N MET A 214 3.83 -2.04 5.02
CA MET A 214 5.02 -2.12 4.16
C MET A 214 6.17 -2.88 4.83
N ALA A 215 6.34 -2.75 6.16
CA ALA A 215 7.38 -3.46 6.90
C ALA A 215 7.15 -4.99 7.01
N LEU A 216 5.94 -5.47 6.70
CA LEU A 216 5.59 -6.89 6.69
C LEU A 216 5.86 -7.59 5.34
N ILE A 217 6.31 -6.84 4.31
CA ILE A 217 6.58 -7.31 2.95
C ILE A 217 8.09 -7.30 2.69
#